data_AF-A0A2V5P5S7-F1
#
_entry.id   AF-A0A2V5P5S7-F1
#
_cell.length_a   1.000
_cell.length_b   1.000
_cell.length_c   1.000
_cell.angle_alpha   90.00
_cell.angle_beta   90.00
_cell.angle_gamma   90.00
#
_symmetry.space_group_name_H-M   'P 1'
#
loop_
_entity.id
_entity.type
_entity.pdbx_description
1 polymer ?
#
loop_
_entity_poly.entity_id
_entity_poly.type
_entity_poly.pdbx_seq_one_letter_code
_entity_poly.pdbx_strand_id
1 'polypeptide(L)'
;MSCLAALTLGVAPAAENDPKALAPLDSPTDLFNTRPTNATPLVEGQNDANVVKLVAQILRRQHYLRLPIDDETSSKFLDRYLDSLDNLHLYFFQSDLAEFEKFRYKLDDLTVDDGDATPARAIFTRFRQRLDQQYEYVLDLLKSKPQEAAPPARPRPSQATLARPPPLRISPGEVKQGEGRRHRQEPGSPLHARSPDDQRVR
;
A
#
# COMPACT_ATOMS: atom_id res chain seq x y z
N MET A 1 -23.11 36.44 -34.49
CA MET A 1 -22.23 35.26 -34.60
C MET A 1 -21.86 34.85 -33.18
N SER A 2 -22.73 34.06 -32.55
CA SER A 2 -22.57 33.57 -31.18
C SER A 2 -21.46 32.54 -31.10
N CYS A 3 -20.56 32.66 -30.12
CA CYS A 3 -19.76 31.55 -29.63
C CYS A 3 -19.95 31.46 -28.11
N LEU A 4 -20.86 30.58 -27.73
CA LEU A 4 -21.05 30.06 -26.37
C LEU A 4 -19.92 29.07 -26.09
N ALA A 5 -19.08 29.37 -25.12
CA ALA A 5 -18.19 28.39 -24.50
C ALA A 5 -18.26 28.59 -22.98
N ALA A 6 -19.28 28.00 -22.35
CA ALA A 6 -19.45 27.99 -20.91
C ALA A 6 -19.30 26.55 -20.41
N LEU A 7 -18.25 26.37 -19.61
CA LEU A 7 -17.91 25.28 -18.69
C LEU A 7 -18.88 24.09 -18.63
N THR A 8 -18.44 22.94 -19.14
CA THR A 8 -18.88 21.66 -18.61
C THR A 8 -18.04 21.33 -17.38
N LEU A 9 -18.68 21.39 -16.21
CA LEU A 9 -18.16 20.82 -14.97
C LEU A 9 -17.99 19.31 -15.19
N GLY A 10 -16.75 18.87 -15.42
CA GLY A 10 -16.39 17.46 -15.39
C GLY A 10 -16.40 16.99 -13.93
N VAL A 11 -17.55 16.54 -13.47
CA VAL A 11 -17.69 15.75 -12.25
C VAL A 11 -16.81 14.52 -12.42
N ALA A 12 -15.73 14.43 -11.63
CA ALA A 12 -14.94 13.21 -11.52
C ALA A 12 -15.87 12.08 -11.07
N PRO A 13 -15.85 10.89 -11.70
CA PRO A 13 -16.65 9.78 -11.23
C PRO A 13 -16.15 9.39 -9.86
N ALA A 14 -16.98 9.65 -8.85
CA ALA A 14 -16.89 8.98 -7.56
C ALA A 14 -16.73 7.49 -7.85
N ALA A 15 -15.71 6.87 -7.28
CA ALA A 15 -15.55 5.43 -7.29
C ALA A 15 -16.77 4.84 -6.57
N GLU A 16 -17.77 4.48 -7.37
CA GLU A 16 -18.98 3.80 -6.95
C GLU A 16 -18.53 2.43 -6.44
N ASN A 17 -18.51 2.30 -5.12
CA ASN A 17 -18.39 1.01 -4.46
C ASN A 17 -19.69 0.25 -4.74
N ASP A 18 -19.78 -0.36 -5.91
CA ASP A 18 -20.85 -1.30 -6.24
C ASP A 18 -20.75 -2.52 -5.30
N PRO A 19 -21.70 -2.74 -4.38
CA PRO A 19 -21.68 -3.94 -3.54
C PRO A 19 -22.01 -5.22 -4.32
N LYS A 20 -22.21 -5.12 -5.64
CA LYS A 20 -22.75 -6.18 -6.51
C LYS A 20 -21.70 -6.90 -7.37
N ALA A 21 -20.41 -6.63 -7.17
CA ALA A 21 -19.34 -7.37 -7.83
C ALA A 21 -18.69 -8.44 -6.93
N LEU A 22 -19.42 -8.97 -5.95
CA LEU A 22 -19.02 -10.21 -5.30
C LEU A 22 -19.34 -11.34 -6.27
N ALA A 23 -18.31 -11.86 -6.95
CA ALA A 23 -18.45 -13.04 -7.80
C ALA A 23 -19.15 -14.16 -6.99
N PRO A 24 -20.14 -14.86 -7.56
CA PRO A 24 -20.76 -16.01 -6.90
C PRO A 24 -19.68 -17.02 -6.48
N LEU A 25 -19.77 -17.51 -5.24
CA LEU A 25 -18.90 -18.58 -4.74
C LEU A 25 -19.39 -19.91 -5.34
N ASP A 26 -19.12 -20.12 -6.62
CA ASP A 26 -19.62 -21.27 -7.38
C ASP A 26 -18.81 -22.54 -7.13
N SER A 27 -17.60 -22.41 -6.56
CA SER A 27 -16.73 -23.54 -6.20
C SER A 27 -16.07 -23.39 -4.82
N PRO A 28 -15.76 -24.51 -4.13
CA PRO A 28 -15.03 -24.48 -2.85
C PRO A 28 -13.64 -23.83 -2.97
N THR A 29 -13.09 -23.77 -4.18
CA THR A 29 -11.80 -23.19 -4.50
C THR A 29 -11.82 -21.67 -4.67
N ASP A 30 -12.99 -21.05 -4.86
CA ASP A 30 -13.10 -19.60 -5.07
C ASP A 30 -12.72 -18.78 -3.82
N LEU A 31 -12.85 -19.40 -2.64
CA LEU A 31 -12.39 -18.83 -1.37
C LEU A 31 -10.86 -18.64 -1.32
N PHE A 32 -10.10 -19.40 -2.11
CA PHE A 32 -8.64 -19.32 -2.16
C PHE A 32 -8.11 -18.55 -3.38
N ASN A 33 -8.95 -18.35 -4.39
CA ASN A 33 -8.58 -17.67 -5.64
C ASN A 33 -8.96 -16.19 -5.67
N THR A 34 -9.88 -15.76 -4.80
CA THR A 34 -10.22 -14.35 -4.64
C THR A 34 -9.21 -13.72 -3.67
N ARG A 35 -8.38 -12.78 -4.15
CA ARG A 35 -7.55 -11.96 -3.24
C ARG A 35 -8.49 -11.03 -2.46
N PRO A 36 -8.67 -11.19 -1.14
CA PRO A 36 -9.54 -10.31 -0.36
C PRO A 36 -8.88 -8.96 -0.05
N THR A 37 -7.64 -8.74 -0.49
CA THR A 37 -6.94 -7.46 -0.35
C THR A 37 -7.39 -6.51 -1.45
N ASN A 38 -8.12 -5.44 -1.07
CA ASN A 38 -8.51 -4.35 -1.97
C ASN A 38 -7.26 -3.83 -2.70
N ALA A 39 -7.08 -4.16 -3.98
CA ALA A 39 -5.88 -3.85 -4.77
C ALA A 39 -5.67 -2.34 -5.01
N THR A 40 -6.55 -1.49 -4.49
CA THR A 40 -6.46 -0.03 -4.61
C THR A 40 -5.16 0.48 -4.01
N PRO A 41 -4.31 1.16 -4.80
CA PRO A 41 -3.14 1.84 -4.28
C PRO A 41 -3.57 2.90 -3.26
N LEU A 42 -2.84 3.01 -2.16
CA LEU A 42 -3.06 4.07 -1.18
C LEU A 42 -2.45 5.35 -1.75
N VAL A 43 -3.25 6.11 -2.49
CA VAL A 43 -2.88 7.42 -3.02
C VAL A 43 -3.39 8.50 -2.07
N GLU A 44 -2.66 9.61 -1.99
CA GLU A 44 -3.12 10.78 -1.25
C GLU A 44 -4.42 11.33 -1.85
N GLY A 45 -5.44 11.45 -1.02
CA GLY A 45 -6.63 12.22 -1.33
C GLY A 45 -6.33 13.72 -1.28
N GLN A 46 -7.00 14.49 -2.13
CA GLN A 46 -6.86 15.95 -2.23
C GLN A 46 -7.02 16.68 -0.88
N ASN A 47 -7.80 16.12 0.04
CA ASN A 47 -8.14 16.71 1.32
C ASN A 47 -7.45 16.05 2.52
N ASP A 48 -6.63 15.02 2.31
CA ASP A 48 -6.08 14.22 3.41
C ASP A 48 -5.26 15.09 4.37
N ALA A 49 -4.40 15.95 3.84
CA ALA A 49 -3.60 16.86 4.66
C ALA A 49 -4.46 17.81 5.51
N ASN A 50 -5.57 18.30 4.97
CA ASN A 50 -6.49 19.16 5.70
C ASN A 50 -7.20 18.41 6.83
N VAL A 51 -7.61 17.16 6.55
CA VAL A 51 -8.24 16.29 7.55
C VAL A 51 -7.27 15.98 8.68
N VAL A 52 -6.02 15.64 8.35
CA VAL A 52 -4.95 15.35 9.32
C VAL A 52 -4.73 16.54 10.25
N LYS A 53 -4.54 17.75 9.69
CA LYS A 53 -4.38 18.97 10.49
C LYS A 53 -5.59 19.25 11.38
N LEU A 54 -6.80 19.10 10.83
CA LEU A 54 -8.02 19.35 11.59
C LEU A 54 -8.15 18.39 12.77
N VAL A 55 -7.93 17.09 12.55
CA VAL A 55 -7.98 16.08 13.61
C VAL A 55 -6.91 16.33 14.67
N ALA A 56 -5.68 16.64 14.27
CA ALA A 56 -4.60 16.99 15.19
C ALA A 56 -4.94 18.23 16.03
N GLN A 57 -5.54 19.26 15.43
CA GLN A 57 -5.98 20.46 16.15
C GLN A 57 -7.12 20.17 17.13
N ILE A 58 -8.09 19.33 16.76
CA ILE A 58 -9.18 18.91 17.65
C ILE A 58 -8.61 18.16 18.84
N LEU A 59 -7.73 17.17 18.60
CA LEU A 59 -7.11 16.40 19.67
C LEU A 59 -6.32 17.31 20.63
N ARG A 60 -5.54 18.27 20.09
CA ARG A 60 -4.75 19.20 20.91
C ARG A 60 -5.62 20.16 21.74
N ARG A 61 -6.72 20.65 21.20
CA ARG A 61 -7.52 21.72 21.84
C ARG A 61 -8.71 21.22 22.65
N GLN A 62 -9.35 20.15 22.20
CA GLN A 62 -10.63 19.68 22.73
C GLN A 62 -10.50 18.47 23.64
N HIS A 63 -9.36 17.76 23.62
CA HIS A 63 -9.19 16.59 24.47
C HIS A 63 -9.10 16.99 25.95
N TYR A 64 -9.87 16.31 26.80
CA TYR A 64 -10.00 16.63 28.23
C TYR A 64 -8.66 16.66 28.98
N LEU A 65 -7.78 15.69 28.67
CA LEU A 65 -6.45 15.60 29.30
C LEU A 65 -5.49 16.72 28.85
N ARG A 66 -5.81 17.48 27.78
CA ARG A 66 -4.99 18.58 27.22
C ARG A 66 -3.50 18.24 27.12
N LEU A 67 -3.20 17.00 26.75
CA LEU A 67 -1.84 16.52 26.64
C LEU A 67 -1.16 17.23 25.45
N PRO A 68 0.07 17.74 25.60
CA PRO A 68 0.83 18.23 24.45
C PRO A 68 1.02 17.09 23.45
N ILE A 69 1.02 17.43 22.16
CA ILE A 69 1.47 16.53 21.10
C ILE A 69 2.94 16.92 20.87
N ASP A 70 3.83 16.03 21.30
CA ASP A 70 5.28 16.20 21.46
C ASP A 70 6.00 14.87 21.20
N ASP A 71 7.33 14.87 21.26
CA ASP A 71 8.17 13.67 21.04
C ASP A 71 7.77 12.45 21.89
N GLU A 72 7.34 12.65 23.15
CA GLU A 72 6.97 11.55 24.03
C GLU A 72 5.64 10.90 23.59
N THR A 73 4.66 11.73 23.24
CA THR A 73 3.36 11.27 22.75
C THR A 73 3.45 10.72 21.32
N SER A 74 4.31 11.29 20.47
CA SER A 74 4.69 10.83 19.14
C SER A 74 5.23 9.40 19.17
N SER A 75 6.15 9.14 20.11
CA SER A 75 6.72 7.82 20.38
C SER A 75 5.64 6.79 20.77
N LYS A 76 4.75 7.14 21.70
CA LYS A 76 3.64 6.26 22.11
C LYS A 76 2.63 6.05 20.97
N PHE A 77 2.42 7.05 20.14
CA PHE A 77 1.50 6.99 19.01
C PHE A 77 1.98 5.96 17.97
N LEU A 78 3.29 5.95 17.66
CA LEU A 78 3.87 4.96 16.76
C LEU A 78 3.69 3.53 17.29
N ASP A 79 3.97 3.28 18.57
CA ASP A 79 3.75 1.96 19.18
C ASP A 79 2.30 1.51 19.05
N ARG A 80 1.36 2.38 19.44
CA ARG A 80 -0.07 2.06 19.40
C ARG A 80 -0.56 1.81 17.99
N TYR A 81 -0.02 2.53 17.02
CA TYR A 81 -0.34 2.32 15.62
C TYR A 81 0.17 0.97 15.13
N LEU A 82 1.42 0.62 15.42
CA LEU A 82 1.99 -0.69 15.05
C LEU A 82 1.25 -1.85 15.73
N ASP A 83 0.89 -1.70 17.00
CA ASP A 83 0.09 -2.68 17.75
C ASP A 83 -1.32 -2.82 17.17
N SER A 84 -1.94 -1.73 16.71
CA SER A 84 -3.27 -1.77 16.09
C SER A 84 -3.29 -2.53 14.76
N LEU A 85 -2.17 -2.51 14.03
CA LEU A 85 -2.01 -3.20 12.75
C LEU A 85 -1.65 -4.68 12.95
N ASP A 86 -0.81 -5.00 13.93
CA ASP A 86 -0.26 -6.34 14.12
C ASP A 86 -0.13 -6.69 15.61
N ASN A 87 -1.25 -6.76 16.33
CA ASN A 87 -1.26 -7.08 17.77
C ASN A 87 -0.72 -8.48 18.11
N LEU A 88 -0.77 -9.42 17.16
CA LEU A 88 -0.25 -10.77 17.31
C LEU A 88 1.21 -10.90 16.86
N HIS A 89 1.81 -9.82 16.35
CA HIS A 89 3.18 -9.79 15.85
C HIS A 89 3.46 -10.86 14.80
N LEU A 90 2.55 -11.06 13.84
CA LEU A 90 2.65 -12.11 12.82
C LEU A 90 3.24 -11.62 11.50
N TYR A 91 3.13 -10.33 11.20
CA TYR A 91 3.36 -9.83 9.84
C TYR A 91 4.65 -9.02 9.73
N PHE A 92 4.92 -8.13 10.69
CA PHE A 92 6.07 -7.25 10.61
C PHE A 92 7.37 -7.92 11.05
N PHE A 93 8.44 -7.66 10.31
CA PHE A 93 9.79 -8.10 10.69
C PHE A 93 10.50 -7.06 11.55
N GLN A 94 11.54 -7.50 12.26
CA GLN A 94 12.38 -6.59 13.06
C GLN A 94 13.06 -5.51 12.21
N SER A 95 13.39 -5.82 10.95
CA SER A 95 13.92 -4.85 9.99
C SER A 95 12.92 -3.76 9.64
N ASP A 96 11.64 -4.12 9.50
CA ASP A 96 10.58 -3.17 9.15
C ASP A 96 10.38 -2.19 10.30
N LEU A 97 10.39 -2.69 11.54
CA LEU A 97 10.35 -1.85 12.74
C LEU A 97 11.52 -0.88 12.80
N ALA A 98 12.74 -1.36 12.53
CA ALA A 98 13.93 -0.50 12.50
C ALA A 98 13.83 0.61 11.43
N GLU A 99 13.19 0.34 10.29
CA GLU A 99 12.91 1.38 9.28
C GLU A 99 11.91 2.43 9.77
N PHE A 100 10.98 2.07 10.67
CA PHE A 100 9.94 2.96 11.19
C PHE A 100 10.42 3.82 12.36
N GLU A 101 11.49 3.44 13.06
CA GLU A 101 12.08 4.22 14.17
C GLU A 101 12.46 5.65 13.75
N LYS A 102 12.72 5.91 12.47
CA LYS A 102 12.98 7.27 11.96
C LYS A 102 11.80 8.25 12.15
N PHE A 103 10.59 7.72 12.35
CA PHE A 103 9.38 8.52 12.57
C PHE A 103 9.07 8.73 14.06
N ARG A 104 9.78 8.05 14.97
CA ARG A 104 9.46 7.96 16.40
C ARG A 104 9.22 9.31 17.10
N TYR A 105 9.99 10.32 16.70
CA TYR A 105 10.01 11.66 17.30
C TYR A 105 9.75 12.74 16.23
N LYS A 106 8.98 12.40 15.20
CA LYS A 106 8.67 13.32 14.09
C LYS A 106 7.20 13.30 13.71
N LEU A 107 6.42 12.34 14.22
CA LEU A 107 5.02 12.22 13.84
C LEU A 107 4.22 13.43 14.31
N ASP A 108 4.49 13.96 15.49
CA ASP A 108 3.89 15.19 16.00
C ASP A 108 4.09 16.37 15.05
N ASP A 109 5.33 16.68 14.67
CA ASP A 109 5.63 17.75 13.71
C ASP A 109 4.93 17.52 12.36
N LEU A 110 5.10 16.32 11.79
CA LEU A 110 4.55 15.97 10.48
C LEU A 110 3.02 16.04 10.47
N THR A 111 2.37 15.63 11.56
CA THR A 111 0.90 15.57 11.62
C THR A 111 0.28 16.93 11.95
N VAL A 112 0.87 17.67 12.90
CA VAL A 112 0.31 18.92 13.42
C VAL A 112 0.59 20.10 12.49
N ASP A 113 1.83 20.23 12.00
CA ASP A 113 2.26 21.41 11.24
C ASP A 113 2.11 21.19 9.73
N ASP A 114 2.58 20.04 9.24
CA ASP A 114 2.62 19.73 7.81
C ASP A 114 1.34 19.04 7.32
N GLY A 115 0.62 18.34 8.21
CA GLY A 115 -0.53 17.51 7.83
C GLY A 115 -0.14 16.29 7.02
N ASP A 116 1.13 15.87 7.11
CA ASP A 116 1.69 14.81 6.30
C ASP A 116 1.37 13.43 6.89
N ALA A 117 0.46 12.71 6.24
CA ALA A 117 0.14 11.31 6.56
C ALA A 117 1.05 10.28 5.87
N THR A 118 2.13 10.72 5.20
CA THR A 118 3.07 9.84 4.52
C THR A 118 3.66 8.74 5.41
N PRO A 119 4.05 9.00 6.67
CA PRO A 119 4.55 7.93 7.56
C PRO A 119 3.52 6.81 7.77
N ALA A 120 2.27 7.18 8.09
CA ALA A 120 1.19 6.21 8.30
C ALA A 120 0.91 5.39 7.03
N ARG A 121 0.83 6.07 5.88
CA ARG A 121 0.65 5.43 4.57
C ARG A 121 1.80 4.49 4.22
N ALA A 122 3.04 4.87 4.51
CA ALA A 122 4.22 4.03 4.26
C ALA A 122 4.19 2.76 5.10
N ILE A 123 3.90 2.88 6.41
CA ILE A 123 3.77 1.73 7.32
C ILE A 123 2.63 0.81 6.87
N PHE A 124 1.46 1.36 6.55
CA PHE A 124 0.32 0.57 6.10
C PHE A 124 0.57 -0.12 4.75
N THR A 125 1.31 0.54 3.85
CA THR A 125 1.75 -0.07 2.59
C THR A 125 2.68 -1.27 2.85
N ARG A 126 3.63 -1.15 3.78
CA ARG A 126 4.49 -2.27 4.20
C ARG A 126 3.68 -3.41 4.80
N PHE A 127 2.71 -3.09 5.66
CA PHE A 127 1.82 -4.09 6.26
C PHE A 127 1.07 -4.90 5.18
N ARG A 128 0.50 -4.21 4.18
CA ARG A 128 -0.15 -4.88 3.04
C ARG A 128 0.81 -5.78 2.26
N GLN A 129 2.04 -5.32 2.01
CA GLN A 129 3.07 -6.14 1.36
C GLN A 129 3.36 -7.43 2.14
N ARG A 130 3.45 -7.35 3.48
CA ARG A 130 3.68 -8.52 4.34
C ARG A 130 2.49 -9.47 4.37
N LEU A 131 1.27 -8.93 4.41
CA LEU A 131 0.04 -9.71 4.29
C LEU A 131 -0.01 -10.51 2.99
N ASP A 132 0.27 -9.86 1.86
CA ASP A 132 0.26 -10.52 0.56
C ASP A 132 1.33 -11.63 0.49
N GLN A 133 2.53 -11.38 1.02
CA GLN A 133 3.60 -12.38 1.12
C GLN A 133 3.20 -13.61 1.95
N GLN A 134 2.54 -13.39 3.08
CA GLN A 134 2.07 -14.48 3.93
C GLN A 134 0.94 -15.26 3.25
N TYR A 135 0.05 -14.57 2.55
CA TYR A 135 -1.03 -15.20 1.80
C TYR A 135 -0.49 -16.15 0.73
N GLU A 136 0.45 -15.69 -0.10
CA GLU A 136 1.09 -16.53 -1.13
C GLU A 136 1.84 -17.71 -0.51
N TYR A 137 2.55 -17.49 0.60
CA TYR A 137 3.23 -18.57 1.33
C TYR A 137 2.24 -19.65 1.83
N VAL A 138 1.10 -19.24 2.39
CA VAL A 138 0.07 -20.19 2.86
C VAL A 138 -0.55 -20.93 1.68
N LEU A 139 -0.85 -20.25 0.56
CA LEU A 139 -1.37 -20.91 -0.64
C LEU A 139 -0.41 -21.97 -1.18
N ASP A 140 0.88 -21.65 -1.26
CA ASP A 140 1.91 -22.59 -1.71
C ASP A 140 2.07 -23.78 -0.75
N LEU A 141 1.96 -23.54 0.55
CA LEU A 141 1.98 -24.58 1.56
C LEU A 141 0.77 -25.52 1.44
N LEU A 142 -0.43 -24.96 1.22
CA LEU A 142 -1.66 -25.72 1.03
C LEU A 142 -1.64 -26.57 -0.23
N LYS A 143 -1.03 -26.07 -1.32
CA LYS A 143 -0.87 -26.83 -2.57
C LYS A 143 0.16 -27.97 -2.43
N SER A 144 1.22 -27.75 -1.65
CA SER A 144 2.36 -28.66 -1.59
C SER A 144 2.27 -29.77 -0.56
N LYS A 145 1.51 -29.59 0.54
CA LYS A 145 1.44 -30.57 1.63
C LYS A 145 0.01 -31.03 1.92
N PRO A 146 -0.26 -32.35 1.94
CA PRO A 146 -1.47 -32.89 2.52
C PRO A 146 -1.58 -32.48 4.00
N GLN A 147 -2.76 -32.04 4.41
CA GLN A 147 -3.07 -31.63 5.78
C GLN A 147 -3.14 -32.86 6.68
N GLU A 148 -2.04 -33.22 7.34
CA GLU A 148 -2.07 -34.23 8.39
C GLU A 148 -2.26 -33.54 9.75
N ALA A 149 -3.29 -33.94 10.49
CA ALA A 149 -3.61 -33.35 11.77
C ALA A 149 -2.47 -33.61 12.78
N ALA A 150 -1.75 -32.55 13.15
CA ALA A 150 -0.71 -32.67 14.16
C ALA A 150 -1.30 -33.07 15.52
N PRO A 151 -0.63 -33.92 16.31
CA PRO A 151 -1.05 -34.24 17.68
C PRO A 151 -1.17 -32.96 18.52
N PRO A 152 -2.04 -32.93 19.56
CA PRO A 152 -2.37 -31.71 20.28
C PRO A 152 -1.09 -31.05 20.82
N ALA A 153 -0.79 -29.86 20.27
CA ALA A 153 0.38 -29.09 20.66
C ALA A 153 0.24 -28.58 22.10
N ARG A 154 1.37 -28.50 22.82
CA ARG A 154 1.41 -27.89 24.16
C ARG A 154 0.84 -26.46 24.13
N PRO A 155 0.23 -25.99 25.23
CA PRO A 155 -0.27 -24.62 25.32
C PRO A 155 0.86 -23.64 25.03
N ARG A 156 0.64 -22.77 24.03
CA ARG A 156 1.60 -21.72 23.68
C ARG A 156 1.35 -20.49 24.57
N PRO A 157 2.41 -19.79 25.00
CA PRO A 157 2.25 -18.50 25.67
C PRO A 157 1.60 -17.48 24.74
N SER A 158 1.10 -16.37 25.32
CA SER A 158 0.51 -15.26 24.56
C SER A 158 1.47 -14.75 23.48
N GLN A 159 1.01 -14.71 22.23
CA GLN A 159 1.83 -14.28 21.08
C GLN A 159 2.33 -12.84 21.21
N ALA A 160 1.58 -11.97 21.88
CA ALA A 160 1.97 -10.59 22.17
C ALA A 160 3.32 -10.48 22.93
N THR A 161 3.76 -11.53 23.62
CA THR A 161 5.01 -11.57 24.39
C THR A 161 6.18 -12.18 23.62
N LEU A 162 5.94 -12.76 22.43
CA LEU A 162 6.98 -13.41 21.63
C LEU A 162 7.74 -12.39 20.78
N ALA A 163 9.01 -12.69 20.52
CA ALA A 163 9.79 -11.98 19.52
C ALA A 163 9.13 -12.10 18.14
N ARG A 164 9.16 -11.01 17.37
CA ARG A 164 8.56 -10.96 16.03
C ARG A 164 9.20 -12.00 15.09
N PRO A 165 8.45 -12.57 14.14
CA PRO A 165 8.91 -13.65 13.29
C PRO A 165 10.05 -13.20 12.36
N PRO A 166 10.98 -14.12 12.03
CA PRO A 166 11.99 -13.86 11.01
C PRO A 166 11.35 -13.74 9.62
N PRO A 167 12.05 -13.12 8.65
CA PRO A 167 11.53 -12.95 7.30
C PRO A 167 11.19 -14.29 6.64
N LEU A 168 10.01 -14.35 6.01
CA LEU A 168 9.57 -15.52 5.26
C LEU A 168 10.51 -15.76 4.08
N ARG A 169 11.10 -16.97 4.00
CA ARG A 169 11.80 -17.44 2.79
C ARG A 169 10.76 -17.87 1.77
N ILE A 170 10.28 -16.91 0.99
CA ILE A 170 9.48 -17.20 -0.20
C ILE A 170 10.46 -17.77 -1.23
N SER A 171 10.29 -19.03 -1.63
CA SER A 171 11.01 -19.56 -2.79
C SER A 171 10.71 -18.63 -3.97
N PRO A 172 11.71 -18.20 -4.77
CA PRO A 172 11.47 -17.32 -5.91
C PRO A 172 10.71 -18.10 -7.01
N GLY A 173 9.41 -18.29 -6.81
CA GLY A 173 8.44 -18.57 -7.85
C GLY A 173 8.16 -17.26 -8.56
N GLU A 174 8.34 -17.26 -9.87
CA GLU A 174 8.17 -16.15 -10.80
C GLU A 174 7.11 -15.14 -10.34
N VAL A 175 7.57 -14.03 -9.74
CA VAL A 175 6.78 -12.81 -9.69
C VAL A 175 6.64 -12.37 -11.15
N LYS A 176 5.55 -12.81 -11.81
CA LYS A 176 5.15 -12.25 -13.10
C LYS A 176 4.82 -10.79 -12.86
N GLN A 177 5.83 -9.95 -12.98
CA GLN A 177 5.67 -8.53 -13.22
C GLN A 177 4.73 -8.42 -14.42
N GLY A 178 3.55 -7.87 -14.20
CA GLY A 178 2.61 -7.59 -15.27
C GLY A 178 3.36 -6.82 -16.35
N GLU A 179 3.51 -7.43 -17.52
CA GLU A 179 4.06 -6.80 -18.70
C GLU A 179 3.23 -5.55 -18.98
N GLY A 180 3.78 -4.40 -18.63
CA GLY A 180 3.37 -3.14 -19.21
C GLY A 180 3.51 -3.31 -20.72
N ARG A 181 2.37 -3.28 -21.43
CA ARG A 181 2.30 -3.21 -22.88
C ARG A 181 3.14 -2.01 -23.32
N ARG A 182 4.40 -2.27 -23.66
CA ARG A 182 5.22 -1.32 -24.41
C ARG A 182 4.62 -1.29 -25.80
N HIS A 183 3.94 -0.19 -26.11
CA HIS A 183 3.65 0.19 -27.49
C HIS A 183 4.97 0.11 -28.26
N ARG A 184 5.06 -0.89 -29.13
CA ARG A 184 6.08 -0.99 -30.18
C ARG A 184 5.91 0.25 -31.06
N GLN A 185 6.74 1.27 -30.82
CA GLN A 185 7.01 2.28 -31.84
C GLN A 185 7.81 1.59 -32.94
N GLU A 186 7.16 1.42 -34.08
CA GLU A 186 7.79 1.06 -35.35
C GLU A 186 8.97 2.03 -35.61
N PRO A 187 10.20 1.53 -35.84
CA PRO A 187 11.31 2.38 -36.24
C PRO A 187 11.06 2.85 -37.68
N GLY A 188 10.92 4.17 -37.86
CA GLY A 188 10.82 4.80 -39.16
C GLY A 188 11.99 4.44 -40.07
N SER A 189 11.66 4.04 -41.29
CA SER A 189 12.59 3.71 -42.37
C SER A 189 13.62 4.83 -42.60
N PRO A 190 14.91 4.51 -42.80
CA PRO A 190 15.92 5.50 -43.12
C PRO A 190 15.75 5.96 -44.58
N LEU A 191 15.36 7.23 -44.77
CA LEU A 191 15.45 7.91 -46.06
C LEU A 191 16.92 7.94 -46.50
N HIS A 192 17.16 7.31 -47.65
CA HIS A 192 18.42 7.30 -48.38
C HIS A 192 19.00 8.71 -48.53
N ALA A 193 20.18 8.95 -47.96
CA ALA A 193 21.07 9.99 -48.44
C ALA A 193 21.72 9.49 -49.75
N ARG A 194 21.52 10.21 -50.86
CA ARG A 194 22.41 10.17 -52.02
C ARG A 194 23.00 11.56 -52.25
N SER A 195 24.32 11.55 -52.14
CA SER A 195 25.40 12.45 -52.54
C SER A 195 25.13 13.71 -53.38
N PRO A 196 26.04 14.72 -53.27
CA PRO A 196 26.01 15.99 -53.98
C PRO A 196 26.66 15.88 -55.37
N ASP A 197 26.60 17.00 -56.10
CA ASP A 197 27.16 17.29 -57.43
C ASP A 197 26.29 16.87 -58.62
N ASP A 198 25.65 17.84 -59.29
CA ASP A 198 26.02 18.22 -60.67
C ASP A 198 25.26 19.45 -61.22
N GLN A 199 26.01 20.35 -61.88
CA GLN A 199 25.68 21.25 -63.01
C GLN A 199 24.44 22.16 -62.96
N ARG A 200 24.64 23.49 -62.90
CA ARG A 200 24.63 24.42 -64.06
C ARG A 200 23.53 24.11 -65.08
N VAL A 201 22.66 25.10 -65.36
CA VAL A 201 22.45 25.74 -66.68
C VAL A 201 21.20 26.63 -66.64
N ARG A 202 21.44 27.91 -66.95
CA ARG A 202 20.54 28.98 -67.47
C ARG A 202 19.44 29.55 -66.58
#